data_AF-A0A9E0YMB3-F1
#
_entry.id   AF-A0A9E0YMB3-F1
#
_cell.length_a   1.000
_cell.length_b   1.000
_cell.length_c   1.000
_cell.angle_alpha   90.00
_cell.angle_beta   90.00
_cell.angle_gamma   90.00
#
_symmetry.space_group_name_H-M   'P 1'
#
loop_
_entity.id
_entity.type
_entity.pdbx_description
1 polymer ?
#
loop_
_entity_poly.entity_id
_entity_poly.type
_entity_poly.pdbx_seq_one_letter_code
_entity_poly.pdbx_strand_id
1 'polypeptide(L)'
;MNNKNNLVYRFKIELKDFEPTIRRRIQVPGDYTFWGLHVGMTDAMGWADYHLHQFMVNDPKSNDEISIRIPLTQSRLISGIRERHISSITVDFKR
;
A
#
# COMPACT_ATOMS: atom_id res chain seq x y z
N MET A 1 19.70 -17.18 -13.57
CA MET A 1 18.34 -16.77 -13.15
C MET A 1 18.50 -15.53 -12.28
N ASN A 2 18.02 -14.37 -12.73
CA ASN A 2 18.31 -13.09 -12.08
C ASN A 2 17.44 -12.93 -10.82
N ASN A 3 18.08 -12.90 -9.64
CA ASN A 3 17.48 -12.71 -8.31
C ASN A 3 16.92 -11.29 -8.10
N LYS A 4 15.97 -10.85 -8.94
CA LYS A 4 15.16 -9.65 -8.65
C LYS A 4 14.16 -9.88 -7.50
N ASN A 5 14.03 -11.13 -7.04
CA ASN A 5 13.03 -11.58 -6.05
C ASN A 5 13.48 -11.48 -4.58
N ASN A 6 14.63 -10.88 -4.29
CA ASN A 6 15.16 -10.79 -2.91
C ASN A 6 14.99 -9.41 -2.26
N LEU A 7 14.34 -8.48 -2.96
CA LEU A 7 13.99 -7.19 -2.36
C LEU A 7 12.80 -7.38 -1.42
N VAL A 8 12.91 -6.85 -0.21
CA VAL A 8 11.83 -6.84 0.78
C VAL A 8 11.61 -5.38 1.17
N TYR A 9 10.38 -4.91 1.00
CA TYR A 9 9.97 -3.58 1.46
C TYR A 9 9.38 -3.68 2.85
N ARG A 10 9.65 -2.67 3.69
CA ARG A 10 9.09 -2.60 5.04
C ARG A 10 8.19 -1.38 5.16
N PHE A 11 6.88 -1.63 5.25
CA PHE A 11 5.90 -0.58 5.41
C PHE A 11 5.55 -0.37 6.87
N LYS A 12 5.44 0.91 7.25
CA LYS A 12 4.82 1.36 8.50
C LYS A 12 3.43 1.86 8.14
N ILE A 13 2.41 1.25 8.73
CA ILE A 13 0.99 1.60 8.52
C ILE A 13 0.52 2.28 9.79
N GLU A 14 -0.08 3.46 9.67
CA GLU A 14 -0.61 4.23 10.80
C GLU A 14 -2.02 4.70 10.47
N LEU A 15 -2.93 4.54 11.43
CA LEU A 15 -4.24 5.16 11.34
C LEU A 15 -4.16 6.59 11.83
N LYS A 16 -4.59 7.51 10.97
CA LYS A 16 -4.77 8.91 11.33
C LYS A 16 -5.99 9.04 12.24
N ASP A 17 -5.99 10.07 13.09
CA ASP A 17 -7.14 10.48 13.90
C ASP A 17 -7.55 9.51 15.03
N PHE A 18 -6.66 8.59 15.43
CA PHE A 18 -6.85 7.71 16.59
C PHE A 18 -5.84 8.01 17.71
N GLU A 19 -6.34 8.06 18.95
CA GLU A 19 -5.53 8.13 20.17
C GLU A 19 -5.92 6.98 21.12
N PRO A 20 -4.99 6.10 21.54
CA PRO A 20 -3.58 6.09 21.18
C PRO A 20 -3.35 5.69 19.70
N THR A 21 -2.23 6.16 19.12
CA THR A 21 -1.88 5.86 17.71
C THR A 21 -1.90 4.36 17.43
N ILE A 22 -2.75 3.94 16.50
CA ILE A 22 -2.80 2.55 16.01
C ILE A 22 -1.82 2.41 14.84
N ARG A 23 -0.80 1.57 15.01
CA ARG A 23 0.23 1.33 14.00
C ARG A 23 0.58 -0.14 13.83
N ARG A 24 0.97 -0.52 12.61
CA ARG A 24 1.51 -1.85 12.26
C ARG A 24 2.75 -1.72 11.39
N ARG A 25 3.59 -2.74 11.39
CA ARG A 25 4.72 -2.86 10.48
C ARG A 25 4.62 -4.19 9.75
N ILE A 26 4.68 -4.15 8.43
CA ILE A 26 4.65 -5.34 7.59
C ILE A 26 5.86 -5.37 6.65
N GLN A 27 6.31 -6.57 6.32
CA GLN A 27 7.32 -6.82 5.30
C GLN A 27 6.65 -7.51 4.13
N VAL A 28 6.91 -7.02 2.93
CA VAL A 28 6.37 -7.60 1.70
C VAL A 28 7.47 -7.80 0.66
N PRO A 29 7.36 -8.84 -0.18
CA PRO A 29 8.23 -9.02 -1.34
C PRO A 29 8.24 -7.78 -2.24
N GLY A 30 9.38 -7.53 -2.89
CA GLY A 30 9.57 -6.38 -3.76
C GLY A 30 8.68 -6.38 -5.01
N ASP A 31 8.22 -7.56 -5.41
CA ASP A 31 7.31 -7.81 -6.53
C ASP A 31 5.83 -7.87 -6.10
N TYR A 32 5.48 -7.43 -4.89
CA TYR A 32 4.08 -7.27 -4.53
C TYR A 32 3.36 -6.31 -5.49
N THR A 33 2.09 -6.59 -5.75
CA THR A 33 1.21 -5.60 -6.39
C THR A 33 0.57 -4.70 -5.34
N PHE A 34 -0.05 -3.60 -5.77
CA PHE A 34 -0.90 -2.79 -4.90
C PHE A 34 -2.05 -3.58 -4.28
N TRP A 35 -2.60 -4.54 -5.03
CA TRP A 35 -3.58 -5.49 -4.49
C TRP A 35 -2.97 -6.36 -3.40
N GLY A 36 -1.79 -6.93 -3.63
CA GLY A 36 -1.08 -7.70 -2.59
C GLY A 36 -0.82 -6.86 -1.34
N LEU A 37 -0.42 -5.60 -1.50
CA LEU A 37 -0.22 -4.67 -0.39
C LEU A 37 -1.52 -4.38 0.35
N HIS A 38 -2.64 -4.19 -0.35
CA HIS A 38 -3.97 -4.04 0.24
C HIS A 38 -4.36 -5.24 1.10
N VAL A 39 -4.19 -6.45 0.59
CA VAL A 39 -4.47 -7.69 1.33
C VAL A 39 -3.58 -7.78 2.58
N GLY A 40 -2.27 -7.60 2.43
CA GLY A 40 -1.34 -7.67 3.56
C GLY A 40 -1.59 -6.60 4.63
N MET A 41 -2.04 -5.41 4.22
CA MET A 41 -2.47 -4.36 5.15
C MET A 41 -3.75 -4.75 5.88
N THR A 42 -4.76 -5.24 5.15
CA THR A 42 -6.05 -5.66 5.69
C THR A 42 -5.88 -6.75 6.75
N ASP A 43 -5.06 -7.77 6.44
CA ASP A 43 -4.72 -8.85 7.37
C ASP A 43 -4.00 -8.33 8.62
N ALA A 44 -2.99 -7.47 8.46
CA ALA A 44 -2.22 -6.93 9.59
C ALA A 44 -3.04 -6.03 10.53
N MET A 45 -4.09 -5.39 9.99
CA MET A 45 -5.02 -4.58 10.76
C MET A 45 -6.17 -5.40 11.35
N GLY A 46 -6.34 -6.66 10.93
CA GLY A 46 -7.47 -7.50 11.33
C GLY A 46 -8.81 -7.00 10.77
N TRP A 47 -8.77 -6.32 9.62
CA TRP A 47 -9.94 -5.80 8.95
C TRP A 47 -10.52 -6.83 7.98
N ALA A 48 -11.79 -6.69 7.67
CA ALA A 48 -12.42 -7.41 6.59
C ALA A 48 -12.51 -6.50 5.35
N ASP A 49 -12.29 -7.08 4.16
CA ASP A 49 -12.18 -6.36 2.89
C ASP A 49 -13.54 -5.88 2.33
N TYR A 50 -14.32 -5.18 3.15
CA TYR A 50 -15.67 -4.71 2.81
C TYR A 50 -15.72 -3.23 2.41
N HIS A 51 -14.60 -2.51 2.54
CA HIS A 51 -14.53 -1.07 2.31
C HIS A 51 -13.74 -0.74 1.04
N LEU A 52 -14.19 0.28 0.32
CA LEU A 52 -13.44 0.81 -0.82
C LEU A 52 -12.13 1.45 -0.34
N HIS A 53 -11.08 1.31 -1.14
CA HIS A 53 -9.78 1.86 -0.81
C HIS A 53 -9.11 2.51 -2.01
N GLN A 54 -8.19 3.41 -1.72
CA GLN A 54 -7.40 4.13 -2.71
C GLN A 54 -5.99 4.38 -2.16
N PHE A 55 -4.99 4.15 -3.00
CA PHE A 55 -3.62 4.54 -2.72
C PHE A 55 -3.33 5.88 -3.41
N MET A 56 -2.73 6.81 -2.68
CA MET A 56 -2.18 8.05 -3.24
C MET A 56 -0.66 7.97 -3.18
N VAL A 57 -0.02 8.05 -4.34
CA VAL A 57 1.43 7.88 -4.48
C VAL A 57 2.01 8.94 -5.40
N ASN A 58 3.21 9.43 -5.09
CA ASN A 58 3.91 10.37 -5.97
C ASN A 58 4.67 9.59 -7.05
N ASP A 59 4.45 9.91 -8.32
CA ASP A 59 5.21 9.32 -9.42
C ASP A 59 6.68 9.73 -9.28
N PRO A 60 7.63 8.79 -9.17
CA PRO A 60 9.03 9.14 -9.02
C PRO A 60 9.63 9.83 -10.26
N LYS A 61 8.99 9.76 -11.43
CA LYS A 61 9.47 10.36 -12.68
C LYS A 61 8.87 11.73 -12.94
N SER A 62 7.57 11.91 -12.74
CA SER A 62 6.90 13.19 -13.00
C SER A 62 6.68 14.04 -11.75
N ASN A 63 6.82 13.43 -10.56
CA ASN A 63 6.48 14.02 -9.26
C ASN A 63 5.00 14.42 -9.12
N ASP A 64 4.15 13.91 -10.01
CA ASP A 64 2.70 14.08 -9.93
C ASP A 64 2.10 13.08 -8.93
N GLU A 65 1.01 13.47 -8.30
CA GLU A 65 0.24 12.57 -7.45
C GLU A 65 -0.63 11.65 -8.30
N ILE A 66 -0.45 10.34 -8.12
CA ILE A 66 -1.21 9.29 -8.77
C ILE A 66 -2.16 8.66 -7.77
N SER A 67 -3.43 8.62 -8.15
CA SER A 67 -4.46 7.83 -7.50
C SER A 67 -4.53 6.42 -8.08
N ILE A 68 -4.46 5.41 -7.22
CA ILE A 68 -4.65 4.00 -7.58
C ILE A 68 -5.90 3.51 -6.86
N ARG A 69 -7.00 3.41 -7.62
CA ARG A 69 -8.29 2.88 -7.20
C ARG A 69 -8.45 1.48 -7.79
N ILE A 70 -8.77 0.49 -6.96
CA ILE A 70 -9.00 -0.91 -7.38
C ILE A 70 -10.50 -1.02 -7.73
N PRO A 71 -10.88 -1.47 -8.96
CA PRO A 71 -10.68 -2.84 -9.44
C PRO A 71 -9.85 -3.01 -10.71
N LEU A 72 -9.42 -1.93 -11.39
CA LEU A 72 -8.87 -2.00 -12.76
C LEU A 72 -7.34 -2.07 -12.86
N THR A 73 -6.60 -2.02 -11.76
CA THR A 73 -5.12 -1.97 -11.75
C THR A 73 -4.47 -2.97 -10.77
N GLN A 74 -5.11 -4.13 -10.55
CA GLN A 74 -4.63 -5.19 -9.64
C GLN A 74 -3.21 -5.70 -9.94
N SER A 75 -2.70 -5.49 -11.16
CA SER A 75 -1.40 -5.96 -11.63
C SER A 75 -0.25 -4.97 -11.43
N ARG A 76 -0.48 -3.75 -10.95
CA ARG A 76 0.61 -2.78 -10.80
C ARG A 76 1.51 -3.15 -9.62
N LEU A 77 2.79 -3.41 -9.92
CA LEU A 77 3.83 -3.75 -8.93
C LEU A 77 4.21 -2.53 -8.09
N ILE A 78 4.48 -2.76 -6.80
CA ILE A 78 5.01 -1.76 -5.87
C ILE A 78 6.49 -1.48 -6.11
N SER A 79 7.24 -2.37 -6.78
CA SER A 79 8.67 -2.16 -7.10
C SER A 79 8.95 -0.89 -7.90
N GLY A 80 7.95 -0.37 -8.63
CA GLY A 80 8.04 0.92 -9.31
C GLY A 80 8.08 2.12 -8.36
N ILE A 81 7.88 1.89 -7.07
CA ILE A 81 7.78 2.90 -6.02
C ILE A 81 8.86 2.61 -4.97
N ARG A 82 9.70 3.60 -4.70
CA ARG A 82 10.60 3.54 -3.54
C ARG A 82 9.79 3.85 -2.28
N GLU A 83 10.21 3.32 -1.12
CA GLU A 83 9.50 3.46 0.17
C GLU A 83 9.11 4.91 0.55
N ARG A 84 9.74 5.92 -0.06
CA ARG A 84 9.50 7.35 0.20
C ARG A 84 8.40 8.02 -0.64
N HIS A 85 7.69 7.27 -1.50
CA HIS A 85 6.74 7.87 -2.45
C HIS A 85 5.27 7.52 -2.18
N ILE A 86 4.97 6.72 -1.15
CA ILE A 86 3.58 6.52 -0.71
C ILE A 86 3.27 7.60 0.32
N SER A 87 2.47 8.60 -0.06
CA SER A 87 2.12 9.74 0.78
C SER A 87 0.99 9.40 1.75
N SER A 88 0.02 8.59 1.31
CA SER A 88 -1.06 8.07 2.16
C SER A 88 -1.84 6.94 1.50
N ILE A 89 -2.48 6.12 2.33
CA ILE A 89 -3.50 5.16 1.92
C ILE A 89 -4.79 5.59 2.60
N THR A 90 -5.84 5.81 1.82
CA THR A 90 -7.16 6.15 2.35
C THR A 90 -8.09 4.96 2.15
N VAL A 91 -8.64 4.45 3.25
CA VAL A 91 -9.70 3.44 3.24
C VAL A 91 -11.00 4.17 3.58
N ASP A 92 -11.96 4.13 2.67
CA ASP A 92 -13.24 4.82 2.83
C ASP A 92 -14.23 3.90 3.54
N PHE A 93 -14.36 4.11 4.85
CA PHE A 93 -15.36 3.45 5.69
C PHE A 93 -16.74 4.09 5.46
N LYS A 94 -17.27 4.04 4.24
CA LYS A 94 -18.70 4.37 4.05
C LYS A 94 -19.53 3.32 4.77
N ARG A 95 -20.35 3.79 5.72
CA ARG A 95 -21.47 3.03 6.28
C ARG A 95 -22.53 2.81 5.22
#